data_AF-A0A653BGS2-F1
#
_entry.id   AF-A0A653BGS2-F1
#
_cell.length_a   1.000
_cell.length_b   1.000
_cell.length_c   1.000
_cell.angle_alpha   90.00
_cell.angle_beta   90.00
_cell.angle_gamma   90.00
#
_symmetry.space_group_name_H-M   'P 1'
#
loop_
_entity.id
_entity.type
_entity.pdbx_description
1 polymer ?
#
loop_
_entity_poly.entity_id
_entity_poly.type
_entity_poly.pdbx_seq_one_letter_code
_entity_poly.pdbx_strand_id
1 'polypeptide(L)'
;IISEKRRQLAEIKELTEVGIDLERTKETFMLDNILERPEFTDQRAMSELLLFIIAGSETSSSTLLFTLIALAIYPDIQERLYEEVVKVCGLDGPVTLEHLSHIEYVERVIKESLRIFAVAPILGRYLQEDLNIGNMVLPKGSTVFLNVIHTHRNAKY
;
A
#
# COMPACT_ATOMS: atom_id res chain seq x y z
N ILE A 1 -9.38 12.68 -21.35
CA ILE A 1 -8.99 12.53 -19.92
C ILE A 1 -7.52 12.84 -19.67
N ILE A 2 -6.52 11.98 -19.96
CA ILE A 2 -5.10 12.29 -19.63
C ILE A 2 -4.57 13.50 -20.42
N SER A 3 -4.72 13.49 -21.74
CA SER A 3 -4.30 14.60 -22.62
C SER A 3 -4.96 15.93 -22.25
N GLU A 4 -6.25 15.86 -21.92
CA GLU A 4 -7.05 16.99 -21.44
C GLU A 4 -6.56 17.50 -20.09
N LYS A 5 -6.23 16.61 -19.15
CA LYS A 5 -5.69 16.98 -17.84
C LYS A 5 -4.29 17.58 -17.94
N ARG A 6 -3.43 17.09 -18.85
CA ARG A 6 -2.14 17.73 -19.15
C ARG A 6 -2.30 19.15 -19.66
N ARG A 7 -3.24 19.37 -20.58
CA ARG A 7 -3.53 20.70 -21.10
C ARG A 7 -3.95 21.64 -19.98
N GLN A 8 -4.83 21.20 -19.09
CA GLN A 8 -5.24 21.98 -17.91
C GLN A 8 -4.06 22.28 -16.98
N LEU A 9 -3.16 21.32 -16.73
CA LEU A 9 -1.96 21.53 -15.92
C LEU A 9 -1.00 22.55 -16.56
N ALA A 10 -0.84 22.51 -17.88
CA ALA A 10 -0.03 23.49 -18.61
C ALA A 10 -0.64 24.90 -18.54
N GLU A 11 -1.95 25.03 -18.76
CA GLU A 11 -2.67 26.32 -18.65
C GLU A 11 -2.56 26.90 -17.23
N ILE A 12 -2.67 26.07 -16.19
CA ILE A 12 -2.47 26.51 -14.79
C ILE A 12 -1.04 26.99 -14.57
N LYS A 13 -0.04 26.26 -15.06
CA LYS A 13 1.37 26.62 -14.90
C LYS A 13 1.70 27.95 -15.57
N GLU A 14 1.18 28.19 -16.77
CA GLU A 14 1.32 29.48 -17.47
C GLU A 14 0.69 30.63 -16.66
N LEU A 15 -0.50 30.43 -16.09
CA LEU A 15 -1.16 31.45 -15.25
C LEU A 15 -0.37 31.75 -13.98
N THR A 16 0.23 30.74 -13.35
CA THR A 16 1.11 30.92 -12.17
C THR A 16 2.40 31.67 -12.54
N GLU A 17 3.00 31.38 -13.70
CA GLU A 17 4.20 32.08 -14.18
C GLU A 17 3.94 33.58 -14.47
N VAL A 18 2.69 33.95 -14.80
CA VAL A 18 2.25 35.35 -15.03
C VAL A 18 1.89 36.07 -13.70
N GLY A 19 2.16 35.45 -12.55
CA GLY A 19 1.96 36.05 -11.23
C GLY A 19 0.52 35.97 -10.72
N ILE A 20 -0.34 35.17 -11.36
CA ILE A 20 -1.66 34.84 -10.82
C ILE A 20 -1.46 33.67 -9.87
N ASP A 21 -1.38 33.98 -8.57
CA ASP A 21 -1.24 32.98 -7.54
C ASP A 21 -2.52 32.13 -7.44
N LEU A 22 -2.44 30.95 -8.04
CA LEU A 22 -3.47 29.92 -8.01
C LEU A 22 -3.13 28.85 -6.97
N GLU A 23 -2.43 29.19 -5.87
CA GLU A 23 -2.34 28.38 -4.64
C GLU A 23 -3.73 28.14 -4.03
N ARG A 24 -4.60 27.45 -4.76
CA ARG A 24 -5.59 26.60 -4.14
C ARG A 24 -4.80 25.48 -3.49
N THR A 25 -5.08 25.27 -2.21
CA THR A 25 -4.95 24.01 -1.48
C THR A 25 -5.59 22.90 -2.32
N LYS A 26 -4.92 22.47 -3.38
CA LYS A 26 -5.42 21.46 -4.30
C LYS A 26 -4.93 20.16 -3.71
N GLU A 27 -5.86 19.30 -3.36
CA GLU A 27 -5.56 17.88 -3.19
C GLU A 27 -4.92 17.42 -4.51
N THR A 28 -3.59 17.34 -4.52
CA THR A 28 -2.85 16.88 -5.69
C THR A 28 -3.13 15.40 -5.84
N PHE A 29 -3.98 15.04 -6.80
CA PHE A 29 -4.28 13.65 -7.04
C PHE A 29 -3.04 12.94 -7.58
N MET A 30 -2.95 11.63 -7.36
CA MET A 30 -1.83 10.82 -7.85
C MET A 30 -1.53 11.04 -9.34
N LEU A 31 -2.58 11.16 -10.16
CA LEU A 31 -2.43 11.43 -11.59
C LEU A 31 -1.77 12.78 -11.87
N ASP A 32 -2.03 13.81 -11.06
CA ASP A 32 -1.42 15.14 -11.25
C ASP A 32 0.09 15.06 -11.02
N ASN A 33 0.52 14.42 -9.93
CA ASN A 33 1.93 14.16 -9.64
C ASN A 33 2.64 13.34 -10.73
N ILE A 34 1.95 12.40 -11.36
CA ILE A 34 2.51 11.59 -12.46
C ILE A 34 2.68 12.43 -13.73
N LEU A 35 1.72 13.32 -14.03
CA LEU A 35 1.71 14.10 -15.27
C LEU A 35 2.67 15.30 -15.24
N GLU A 36 3.02 15.80 -14.06
CA GLU A 36 4.06 16.82 -13.87
C GLU A 36 5.46 16.30 -14.23
N ARG A 37 5.65 14.98 -14.21
CA ARG A 37 6.92 14.33 -14.52
C ARG A 37 7.09 14.14 -16.03
N PRO A 38 8.08 14.81 -16.67
CA PRO A 38 8.24 14.77 -18.12
C PRO A 38 8.59 13.37 -18.67
N GLU A 39 9.12 12.47 -17.84
CA GLU A 39 9.45 11.09 -18.22
C GLU A 39 8.25 10.16 -18.37
N PHE A 40 7.06 10.59 -17.93
CA PHE A 40 5.82 9.85 -18.14
C PHE A 40 5.16 10.33 -19.43
N THR A 41 5.09 9.48 -20.44
CA THR A 41 4.18 9.67 -21.59
C THR A 41 2.74 9.39 -21.18
N ASP A 42 1.75 9.79 -21.97
CA ASP A 42 0.33 9.51 -21.68
C ASP A 42 0.06 8.01 -21.49
N GLN A 43 0.67 7.18 -22.34
CA GLN A 43 0.53 5.74 -22.26
C GLN A 43 1.17 5.17 -21.00
N ARG A 44 2.35 5.69 -20.61
CA ARG A 44 3.03 5.27 -19.39
C ARG A 44 2.24 5.70 -18.15
N ALA A 45 1.78 6.95 -18.11
CA ALA A 45 0.93 7.46 -17.03
C ALA A 45 -0.33 6.62 -16.85
N MET A 46 -1.00 6.23 -17.94
CA MET A 46 -2.17 5.35 -17.88
C MET A 46 -1.82 3.97 -17.34
N SER A 47 -0.75 3.36 -17.85
CA SER A 47 -0.35 2.00 -17.46
C SER A 47 0.01 1.93 -15.97
N GLU A 48 0.74 2.94 -15.48
CA GLU A 48 1.16 3.03 -14.08
C GLU A 48 -0.04 3.31 -13.18
N LEU A 49 -0.93 4.23 -13.56
CA LEU A 49 -2.17 4.46 -12.81
C LEU A 49 -3.02 3.20 -12.68
N LEU A 50 -3.18 2.45 -13.77
CA LEU A 50 -3.91 1.18 -13.75
C LEU A 50 -3.24 0.15 -12.83
N LEU A 51 -1.91 0.06 -12.89
CA LEU A 51 -1.14 -0.82 -12.01
C LEU A 51 -1.35 -0.47 -10.54
N PHE A 52 -1.33 0.82 -10.18
CA PHE A 52 -1.58 1.25 -8.79
C PHE A 52 -2.98 0.90 -8.31
N ILE A 53 -4.00 1.08 -9.15
CA ILE A 53 -5.38 0.72 -8.81
C ILE A 53 -5.50 -0.77 -8.54
N ILE A 54 -4.95 -1.60 -9.44
CA ILE A 54 -5.02 -3.07 -9.29
C ILE A 54 -4.24 -3.51 -8.06
N ALA A 55 -2.98 -3.09 -7.94
CA ALA A 55 -2.10 -3.49 -6.85
C ALA A 55 -2.64 -3.03 -5.49
N GLY A 56 -3.20 -1.82 -5.39
CA GLY A 56 -3.76 -1.29 -4.15
C GLY A 56 -5.12 -1.89 -3.80
N SER A 57 -5.96 -2.22 -4.79
CA SER A 57 -7.32 -2.70 -4.56
C SER A 57 -7.35 -4.16 -4.13
N GLU A 58 -6.78 -5.07 -4.92
CA GLU A 58 -6.90 -6.51 -4.67
C GLU A 58 -6.17 -6.93 -3.39
N THR A 59 -5.00 -6.36 -3.14
CA THR A 59 -4.20 -6.72 -1.96
C THR A 59 -4.81 -6.21 -0.66
N SER A 60 -5.29 -4.96 -0.64
CA SER A 60 -5.92 -4.36 0.54
C SER A 60 -7.27 -4.99 0.85
N SER A 61 -8.09 -5.25 -0.18
CA SER A 61 -9.38 -5.94 0.01
C SER A 61 -9.21 -7.35 0.55
N SER A 62 -8.22 -8.10 0.05
CA SER A 62 -7.87 -9.43 0.58
C SER A 62 -7.40 -9.36 2.03
N THR A 63 -6.58 -8.36 2.37
CA THR A 63 -6.11 -8.15 3.76
C THR A 63 -7.27 -7.87 4.70
N LEU A 64 -8.20 -7.00 4.29
CA LEU A 64 -9.40 -6.70 5.07
C LEU A 64 -10.28 -7.93 5.24
N LEU A 65 -10.52 -8.68 4.15
CA LEU A 65 -11.29 -9.91 4.18
C LEU A 65 -10.71 -10.92 5.19
N PHE A 66 -9.41 -11.20 5.13
CA PHE A 66 -8.77 -12.14 6.05
C PHE A 66 -8.79 -11.67 7.50
N THR A 67 -8.62 -10.36 7.72
CA THR A 67 -8.72 -9.78 9.06
C THR A 67 -10.13 -9.94 9.63
N LEU A 68 -11.16 -9.66 8.84
CA LEU A 68 -12.56 -9.83 9.25
C LEU A 68 -12.92 -11.30 9.51
N ILE A 69 -12.43 -12.21 8.67
CA ILE A 69 -12.58 -13.66 8.89
C ILE A 69 -11.92 -14.07 10.21
N ALA A 70 -10.70 -13.61 10.49
CA ALA A 70 -10.01 -13.91 11.74
C ALA A 70 -10.81 -13.40 12.96
N LEU A 71 -11.30 -12.17 12.91
CA LEU A 71 -12.12 -11.59 13.99
C LEU A 71 -13.42 -12.37 14.21
N ALA A 72 -14.08 -12.80 13.14
CA ALA A 72 -15.28 -13.63 13.23
C ALA A 72 -15.03 -15.01 13.87
N ILE A 73 -13.82 -15.56 13.70
CA ILE A 73 -13.40 -16.84 14.30
C ILE A 73 -12.98 -16.67 15.76
N TYR A 74 -12.48 -15.50 16.15
CA TYR A 74 -11.97 -15.20 17.50
C TYR A 74 -12.72 -14.02 18.14
N PRO A 75 -13.93 -14.25 18.67
CA PRO A 75 -14.79 -13.18 19.21
C PRO A 75 -14.17 -12.42 20.40
N ASP A 76 -13.33 -13.08 21.20
CA ASP A 76 -12.59 -12.46 22.31
C ASP A 76 -11.58 -11.42 21.82
N ILE A 77 -10.91 -11.69 20.70
CA ILE A 77 -9.99 -10.77 20.04
C ILE A 77 -10.77 -9.62 19.40
N GLN A 78 -11.93 -9.91 18.79
CA GLN A 78 -12.81 -8.89 18.24
C GLN A 78 -13.30 -7.91 19.31
N GLU A 79 -13.77 -8.41 20.45
CA GLU A 79 -14.26 -7.57 21.55
C GLU A 79 -13.15 -6.64 22.05
N ARG A 80 -11.95 -7.19 22.29
CA ARG A 80 -10.80 -6.39 22.74
C ARG A 80 -10.37 -5.33 21.71
N LEU A 81 -10.44 -5.65 20.42
CA LEU A 81 -10.17 -4.69 19.35
C LEU A 81 -11.23 -3.59 19.34
N TYR A 82 -12.50 -3.95 19.50
CA TYR A 82 -13.60 -2.99 19.58
C TYR A 82 -13.43 -2.04 20.78
N GLU A 83 -13.09 -2.56 21.96
CA GLU A 83 -12.81 -1.74 23.15
C GLU A 83 -11.69 -0.72 22.91
N GLU A 84 -10.60 -1.11 22.24
CA GLU A 84 -9.53 -0.17 21.87
C GLU A 84 -10.04 0.92 20.94
N VAL A 85 -10.74 0.54 19.86
CA VAL A 85 -11.26 1.49 18.87
C VAL A 85 -12.23 2.47 19.52
N VAL A 86 -13.16 2.01 20.34
CA VAL A 86 -14.11 2.87 21.06
C VAL A 86 -13.40 3.82 22.01
N LYS A 87 -12.39 3.33 22.74
CA LYS A 87 -11.63 4.14 23.68
C LYS A 87 -10.82 5.24 22.99
N VAL A 88 -10.25 4.96 21.82
CA VAL A 88 -9.36 5.89 21.10
C VAL A 88 -10.13 6.82 20.17
N CYS A 89 -11.04 6.27 19.37
CA CYS A 89 -11.75 7.00 18.32
C CYS A 89 -13.11 7.54 18.78
N GLY A 90 -13.64 7.06 19.91
CA GLY A 90 -15.02 7.30 20.32
C GLY A 90 -16.02 6.43 19.55
N LEU A 91 -17.30 6.60 19.88
CA LEU A 91 -18.42 5.94 19.17
C LEU A 91 -18.94 6.78 18.00
N ASP A 92 -18.76 8.10 18.08
CA ASP A 92 -19.32 9.07 17.15
C ASP A 92 -18.21 9.97 16.61
N GLY A 93 -18.26 10.26 15.30
CA GLY A 93 -17.34 11.17 14.64
C GLY A 93 -16.29 10.49 13.75
N PRO A 94 -15.52 11.28 13.00
CA PRO A 94 -14.53 10.76 12.06
C PRO A 94 -13.27 10.25 12.79
N VAL A 95 -12.68 9.18 12.25
CA VAL A 95 -11.34 8.74 12.65
C VAL A 95 -10.31 9.74 12.07
N THR A 96 -9.45 10.29 12.93
CA THR A 96 -8.38 11.23 12.53
C THR A 96 -7.01 10.55 12.49
N LEU A 97 -6.01 11.25 11.94
CA LEU A 97 -4.64 10.75 11.91
C LEU A 97 -4.04 10.61 13.31
N GLU A 98 -4.41 11.46 14.27
CA GLU A 98 -3.95 11.34 15.65
C GLU A 98 -4.47 10.06 16.32
N HIS A 99 -5.65 9.57 15.96
CA HIS A 99 -6.15 8.29 16.48
C HIS A 99 -5.27 7.12 16.02
N LEU A 100 -4.74 7.18 14.79
CA LEU A 100 -3.96 6.08 14.22
C LEU A 100 -2.69 5.75 15.02
N SER A 101 -2.08 6.72 15.70
CA SER A 101 -0.91 6.47 16.54
C SER A 101 -1.23 5.79 17.87
N HIS A 102 -2.52 5.57 18.18
CA HIS A 102 -2.98 5.04 19.47
C HIS A 102 -3.77 3.72 19.34
N ILE A 103 -3.96 3.18 18.14
CA ILE A 103 -4.67 1.91 17.86
C ILE A 103 -3.69 0.74 17.64
N GLU A 104 -2.83 0.49 18.63
CA GLU A 104 -1.78 -0.53 18.53
C GLU A 104 -2.33 -1.95 18.39
N TYR A 105 -3.46 -2.27 19.04
CA TYR A 105 -4.04 -3.60 19.00
C TYR A 105 -4.66 -3.91 17.64
N VAL A 106 -5.32 -2.92 17.01
CA VAL A 106 -5.75 -3.02 15.60
C VAL A 106 -4.57 -3.39 14.69
N GLU A 107 -3.43 -2.70 14.83
CA GLU A 107 -2.23 -2.99 14.04
C GLU A 107 -1.72 -4.43 14.29
N ARG A 108 -1.71 -4.88 15.55
CA ARG A 108 -1.32 -6.25 15.91
C ARG A 108 -2.25 -7.29 15.27
N VAL A 109 -3.56 -7.07 15.28
CA VAL A 109 -4.55 -7.97 14.67
C VAL A 109 -4.37 -8.05 13.15
N ILE A 110 -4.14 -6.92 12.48
CA ILE A 110 -3.86 -6.89 11.04
C ILE A 110 -2.55 -7.66 10.73
N LYS A 111 -1.48 -7.42 11.50
CA LYS A 111 -0.20 -8.12 11.34
C LYS A 111 -0.34 -9.63 11.54
N GLU A 112 -1.08 -10.05 12.56
CA GLU A 112 -1.32 -11.47 12.82
C GLU A 112 -2.18 -12.12 11.73
N SER A 113 -3.17 -11.38 11.22
CA SER A 113 -3.97 -11.81 10.08
C SER A 113 -3.11 -12.01 8.83
N LEU A 114 -2.15 -11.12 8.56
CA LEU A 114 -1.19 -11.25 7.45
C LEU A 114 -0.13 -12.35 7.69
N ARG A 115 0.21 -12.63 8.96
CA ARG A 115 1.09 -13.75 9.32
C ARG A 115 0.43 -15.08 8.97
N ILE A 116 -0.85 -15.23 9.32
CA ILE A 116 -1.63 -16.44 9.06
C ILE A 116 -2.04 -16.51 7.58
N PHE A 117 -2.62 -15.45 7.03
CA PHE A 117 -3.17 -15.35 5.68
C PHE A 117 -2.35 -14.37 4.84
N ALA A 118 -1.15 -14.79 4.45
CA ALA A 118 -0.27 -13.97 3.62
C ALA A 118 -0.87 -13.74 2.22
N VAL A 119 -1.25 -12.50 1.91
CA VAL A 119 -1.78 -12.09 0.59
C VAL A 119 -0.74 -12.31 -0.53
N ALA A 120 0.55 -12.13 -0.22
CA ALA A 120 1.67 -12.45 -1.10
C ALA A 120 2.53 -13.57 -0.46
N PRO A 121 2.16 -14.85 -0.62
CA PRO A 121 2.79 -15.95 0.12
C PRO A 121 4.19 -16.32 -0.39
N ILE A 122 4.52 -15.98 -1.64
CA ILE A 122 5.81 -16.27 -2.28
C ILE A 122 6.25 -15.04 -3.06
N LEU A 123 7.53 -14.65 -2.93
CA LEU A 123 8.12 -13.55 -3.69
C LEU A 123 9.26 -14.05 -4.57
N GLY A 124 9.20 -13.76 -5.87
CA GLY A 124 10.26 -14.10 -6.83
C GLY A 124 11.31 -12.99 -6.98
N ARG A 125 12.58 -13.37 -7.11
CA ARG A 125 13.69 -12.48 -7.48
C ARG A 125 14.56 -13.16 -8.53
N TYR A 126 14.83 -12.48 -9.63
CA TYR A 126 15.75 -12.95 -10.66
C TYR A 126 17.14 -12.37 -10.41
N LEU A 127 18.16 -13.23 -10.35
CA LEU A 127 19.53 -12.84 -10.03
C LEU A 127 20.25 -12.26 -11.26
N GLN A 128 20.63 -10.99 -11.19
CA GLN A 128 21.40 -10.30 -12.23
C GLN A 128 22.91 -10.58 -12.14
N GLU A 129 23.36 -11.08 -10.99
CA GLU A 129 24.73 -11.45 -10.66
C GLU A 129 24.74 -12.60 -9.65
N ASP A 130 25.90 -13.23 -9.45
CA ASP A 130 26.07 -14.28 -8.46
C ASP A 130 25.81 -13.72 -7.05
N LEU A 131 24.98 -14.40 -6.27
CA LEU A 131 24.59 -13.98 -4.92
C LEU A 131 25.18 -14.92 -3.86
N ASN A 132 26.06 -14.37 -3.03
CA ASN A 132 26.62 -15.09 -1.89
C ASN A 132 25.63 -15.08 -0.70
N ILE A 133 25.17 -16.26 -0.27
CA ILE A 133 24.33 -16.44 0.91
C ILE A 133 25.01 -17.42 1.87
N GLY A 134 25.63 -16.89 2.93
CA GLY A 134 26.38 -17.69 3.89
C GLY A 134 27.52 -18.45 3.21
N ASN A 135 27.47 -19.79 3.23
CA ASN A 135 28.48 -20.66 2.64
C ASN A 135 28.11 -21.15 1.22
N MET A 136 27.07 -20.59 0.61
CA MET A 136 26.59 -20.95 -0.72
C MET A 136 26.63 -19.76 -1.68
N VAL A 137 26.85 -20.06 -2.97
CA VAL A 137 26.75 -19.08 -4.06
C VAL A 137 25.57 -19.48 -4.93
N LEU A 138 24.60 -18.58 -5.08
CA LEU A 138 23.50 -18.73 -6.03
C LEU A 138 23.93 -18.11 -7.36
N PRO A 139 23.93 -18.86 -8.47
CA PRO A 139 24.46 -18.37 -9.73
C PRO A 139 23.54 -17.33 -10.38
N LYS A 140 24.15 -16.38 -11.08
CA LYS A 140 23.50 -15.44 -11.99
C LYS A 140 22.55 -16.18 -12.93
N GLY A 141 21.40 -15.57 -13.19
CA GLY A 141 20.35 -16.14 -14.04
C GLY A 141 19.40 -17.08 -13.30
N SER A 142 19.61 -17.34 -12.01
CA SER A 142 18.66 -18.09 -11.19
C SER A 142 17.47 -17.24 -10.78
N THR A 143 16.30 -17.87 -10.62
CA THR A 143 15.14 -17.28 -9.94
C THR A 143 15.06 -17.82 -8.52
N VAL A 144 15.15 -16.93 -7.53
CA VAL A 144 15.02 -17.25 -6.12
C VAL A 144 13.58 -16.97 -5.68
N PHE A 145 12.96 -17.94 -5.02
CA PHE A 145 11.63 -17.78 -4.43
C PHE A 145 11.75 -17.70 -2.91
N LEU A 146 11.31 -16.57 -2.35
CA LEU A 146 11.17 -16.37 -0.91
C LEU A 146 9.81 -16.89 -0.48
N ASN A 147 9.79 -17.95 0.33
CA ASN A 147 8.56 -18.52 0.86
C ASN A 147 8.14 -17.77 2.14
N VAL A 148 7.38 -16.69 1.95
CA VAL A 148 6.94 -15.79 3.03
C VAL A 148 6.03 -16.53 4.00
N ILE A 149 5.06 -17.29 3.50
CA ILE A 149 4.10 -18.00 4.35
C ILE A 149 4.76 -19.06 5.24
N HIS A 150 5.81 -19.73 4.74
CA HIS A 150 6.57 -20.68 5.55
C HIS A 150 7.34 -19.97 6.66
N THR A 151 7.99 -18.85 6.36
CA THR A 151 8.68 -18.03 7.35
C THR A 151 7.73 -17.51 8.42
N HIS A 152 6.56 -16.99 8.03
CA HIS A 152 5.53 -16.49 8.95
C HIS A 152 4.96 -17.56 9.89
N ARG A 153 5.01 -18.84 9.49
CA ARG A 153 4.45 -19.97 10.26
C ARG A 153 5.53 -20.86 10.87
N ASN A 154 6.80 -20.45 10.82
CA ASN A 154 7.91 -21.22 11.38
C ASN A 154 7.91 -21.10 12.91
N ALA A 155 7.62 -22.18 13.63
CA ALA A 155 7.51 -22.19 15.09
C ALA A 155 8.77 -21.76 15.87
N LYS A 156 9.94 -21.66 15.20
CA LYS A 156 11.18 -21.15 15.81
C LYS A 156 11.16 -19.63 16.01
N TYR A 157 10.37 -18.90 15.22
CA TYR A 157 10.31 -17.43 15.19
C TYR A 157 8.88 -16.95 15.44
#